data_AF-A0A3E2GTJ1-F1
#
_entry.id   AF-A0A3E2GTJ1-F1
#
_cell.length_a   1.000
_cell.length_b   1.000
_cell.length_c   1.000
_cell.angle_alpha   90.00
_cell.angle_beta   90.00
_cell.angle_gamma   90.00
#
_symmetry.space_group_name_H-M   'P 1'
#
loop_
_entity.id
_entity.type
_entity.pdbx_description
1 polymer ?
#
loop_
_entity_poly.entity_id
_entity_poly.type
_entity_poly.pdbx_seq_one_letter_code
_entity_poly.pdbx_strand_id
1 'polypeptide(L)'
;MTYPIIVIANRMAQLLKIAEDKPEDGAILREVKRRVWWSLYLIDRWASAGLGLPRQFHIGGRAPRLPMDEVDFSNMSSINGVEELQWQPGLWSRMITLVQIFRHIQDLNRTLVESTRWNEEYIESAVLSLSKQLTDFEDELPPTLVFTSENLALQIERGVGGAFVALHLGYHHYATLLYYQYLDQYRPPAQNGRMYAQWCKYHATAFCELLQSSKIYRQAEALYNIVGHMTVVSSSVLLHTLLFGHENELQIARQRLESNFQALVRLREFWPSVNQMMNRLITFQNACLRTALLETHRFDKWMVKFLLQHALALDEKMESATLTGTGLEQFSARNEQLVERSRVTGSIIRGTRIDFETSI
;
A
#
# COMPACT_ATOMS: atom_id res chain seq x y z
N MET A 1 19.22 -4.61 2.64
CA MET A 1 19.89 -5.61 3.50
C MET A 1 18.97 -6.22 4.57
N THR A 2 17.64 -6.05 4.49
CA THR A 2 16.73 -6.33 5.62
C THR A 2 16.12 -7.73 5.62
N TYR A 3 16.03 -8.38 4.45
CA TYR A 3 15.32 -9.65 4.31
C TYR A 3 15.99 -10.86 4.98
N PRO A 4 17.31 -11.08 4.90
CA PRO A 4 17.95 -12.19 5.58
C PRO A 4 17.70 -12.18 7.10
N ILE A 5 17.64 -10.98 7.70
CA ILE A 5 17.35 -10.80 9.12
C ILE A 5 15.92 -11.26 9.47
N ILE A 6 14.94 -10.94 8.63
CA ILE A 6 13.55 -11.38 8.82
C ILE A 6 13.45 -12.90 8.75
N VAL A 7 14.13 -13.53 7.78
CA VAL A 7 14.17 -14.99 7.65
C VAL A 7 14.76 -15.66 8.90
N ILE A 8 15.87 -15.13 9.41
CA ILE A 8 16.50 -15.64 10.63
C ILE A 8 15.57 -15.46 11.83
N ALA A 9 14.97 -14.28 11.99
CA ALA A 9 14.05 -14.00 13.10
C ALA A 9 12.81 -14.90 13.07
N ASN A 10 12.24 -15.16 11.87
CA ASN A 10 11.15 -16.10 11.67
C ASN A 10 11.53 -17.51 12.13
N ARG A 11 12.73 -17.98 11.79
CA ARG A 11 13.23 -19.29 12.23
C ARG A 11 13.50 -19.34 13.74
N MET A 12 14.08 -18.28 14.31
CA MET A 12 14.27 -18.18 15.76
C MET A 12 12.95 -18.25 16.52
N ALA A 13 11.92 -17.54 16.07
CA ALA A 13 10.59 -17.58 16.68
C ALA A 13 9.97 -18.98 16.66
N GLN A 14 10.14 -19.72 15.57
CA GLN A 14 9.68 -21.11 15.44
C GLN A 14 10.45 -22.04 16.39
N LEU A 15 11.77 -21.93 16.47
CA LEU A 15 12.62 -22.73 17.36
C LEU A 15 12.32 -22.48 18.83
N LEU A 16 12.10 -21.21 19.19
CA LEU A 16 11.76 -20.79 20.55
C LEU A 16 10.30 -21.09 20.93
N LYS A 17 9.47 -21.51 19.96
CA LYS A 17 8.04 -21.79 20.13
C LYS A 17 7.30 -20.63 20.78
N ILE A 18 7.59 -19.39 20.38
CA ILE A 18 6.97 -18.20 21.01
C ILE A 18 5.46 -18.09 20.78
N ALA A 19 4.88 -18.92 19.91
CA ALA A 19 3.44 -19.04 19.73
C ALA A 19 2.74 -19.75 20.90
N GLU A 20 3.48 -20.54 21.68
CA GLU A 20 2.96 -21.36 22.76
C GLU A 20 3.09 -20.61 24.10
N ASP A 21 1.96 -20.38 24.77
CA ASP A 21 1.94 -19.86 26.14
C ASP A 21 2.41 -20.97 27.09
N LYS A 22 3.47 -20.72 27.86
CA LYS A 22 3.96 -21.66 28.87
C LYS A 22 3.40 -21.32 30.26
N PRO A 23 3.17 -22.30 31.15
CA PRO A 23 2.64 -22.05 32.48
C PRO A 23 3.46 -21.03 33.28
N GLU A 24 4.79 -21.07 33.14
CA GLU A 24 5.75 -20.17 33.78
C GLU A 24 5.76 -18.75 33.21
N ASP A 25 5.14 -18.52 32.05
CA ASP A 25 5.11 -17.18 31.46
C ASP A 25 4.14 -16.29 32.22
N GLY A 26 4.66 -15.23 32.82
CA GLY A 26 3.85 -14.10 33.29
C GLY A 26 3.08 -13.45 32.13
N ALA A 27 1.97 -12.80 32.44
CA ALA A 27 1.07 -12.27 31.41
C ALA A 27 1.72 -11.24 30.47
N ILE A 28 2.57 -10.35 30.99
CA ILE A 28 3.35 -9.40 30.18
C ILE A 28 4.21 -10.17 29.17
N LEU A 29 4.91 -11.22 29.62
CA LEU A 29 5.75 -12.04 28.74
C LEU A 29 4.92 -12.76 27.67
N ARG A 30 3.75 -13.30 28.02
CA ARG A 30 2.83 -13.90 27.05
C ARG A 30 2.42 -12.88 25.98
N GLU A 31 2.04 -11.68 26.39
CA GLU A 31 1.62 -10.63 25.45
C GLU A 31 2.78 -10.14 24.57
N VAL A 32 3.98 -9.99 25.12
CA VAL A 32 5.20 -9.71 24.34
C VAL A 32 5.44 -10.79 23.29
N LYS A 33 5.37 -12.07 23.67
CA LYS A 33 5.55 -13.20 22.73
C LYS A 33 4.53 -13.13 21.58
N ARG A 34 3.25 -12.85 21.87
CA ARG A 34 2.20 -12.68 20.84
C ARG A 34 2.51 -11.53 19.91
N ARG A 35 2.84 -10.35 20.45
CA ARG A 35 3.17 -9.16 19.66
C ARG A 35 4.39 -9.39 18.76
N VAL A 36 5.42 -10.08 19.26
CA VAL A 36 6.60 -10.47 18.46
C VAL A 36 6.20 -11.42 17.34
N TRP A 37 5.45 -12.48 17.66
CA TRP A 37 5.01 -13.48 16.67
C TRP A 37 4.19 -12.82 15.54
N TRP A 38 3.24 -11.97 15.89
CA TRP A 38 2.41 -11.27 14.91
C TRP A 38 3.17 -10.18 14.14
N SER A 39 4.16 -9.53 14.74
CA SER A 39 5.02 -8.58 14.02
C SER A 39 5.88 -9.30 12.97
N LEU A 40 6.41 -10.48 13.30
CA LEU A 40 7.11 -11.35 12.36
C LEU A 40 6.19 -11.83 11.23
N TYR A 41 4.95 -12.20 11.56
CA TYR A 41 3.92 -12.51 10.58
C TYR A 41 3.71 -11.33 9.61
N LEU A 42 3.48 -10.11 10.13
CA LEU A 42 3.23 -8.92 9.34
C LEU A 42 4.40 -8.58 8.40
N ILE A 43 5.62 -8.52 8.95
CA ILE A 43 6.79 -8.12 8.16
C ILE A 43 7.15 -9.16 7.09
N ASP A 44 6.94 -10.46 7.33
CA ASP A 44 7.13 -11.50 6.32
C ASP A 44 6.21 -11.25 5.12
N ARG A 45 4.95 -10.84 5.32
CA ARG A 45 4.02 -10.53 4.21
C ARG A 45 4.50 -9.37 3.37
N TRP A 46 4.86 -8.28 4.02
CA TRP A 46 5.31 -7.08 3.34
C TRP A 46 6.66 -7.29 2.64
N ALA A 47 7.61 -7.92 3.31
CA ALA A 47 8.94 -8.12 2.77
C ALA A 47 8.97 -9.16 1.64
N SER A 48 8.24 -10.28 1.78
CA SER A 48 8.09 -11.26 0.70
C SER A 48 7.38 -10.64 -0.50
N ALA A 49 6.35 -9.81 -0.29
CA ALA A 49 5.73 -9.05 -1.39
C ALA A 49 6.71 -8.10 -2.08
N GLY A 50 7.43 -7.30 -1.29
CA GLY A 50 8.41 -6.33 -1.78
C GLY A 50 9.54 -6.94 -2.60
N LEU A 51 9.90 -8.20 -2.35
CA LEU A 51 10.95 -8.92 -3.07
C LEU A 51 10.43 -9.91 -4.11
N GLY A 52 9.10 -10.08 -4.23
CA GLY A 52 8.51 -11.11 -5.08
C GLY A 52 8.83 -12.55 -4.62
N LEU A 53 9.13 -12.75 -3.34
CA LEU A 53 9.47 -14.05 -2.77
C LEU A 53 8.25 -14.75 -2.18
N PRO A 54 8.30 -16.10 -2.02
CA PRO A 54 7.33 -16.81 -1.20
C PRO A 54 7.38 -16.35 0.25
N ARG A 55 6.21 -16.34 0.89
CA ARG A 55 6.06 -16.10 2.33
C ARG A 55 6.56 -17.31 3.11
N GLN A 56 7.26 -17.11 4.21
CA GLN A 56 7.83 -18.21 5.00
C GLN A 56 7.02 -18.55 6.24
N PHE A 57 6.29 -17.57 6.77
CA PHE A 57 5.49 -17.77 7.96
C PHE A 57 4.11 -18.32 7.56
N HIS A 58 3.64 -19.43 8.10
CA HIS A 58 2.32 -19.99 7.74
C HIS A 58 1.46 -20.22 8.99
N ILE A 59 0.16 -19.90 8.92
CA ILE A 59 -0.82 -20.13 10.00
C ILE A 59 -1.36 -21.58 9.96
N GLY A 60 -0.61 -22.54 9.41
CA GLY A 60 -1.08 -23.93 9.25
C GLY A 60 -1.20 -24.73 10.56
N GLY A 61 -1.00 -24.09 11.73
CA GLY A 61 -1.08 -24.69 13.07
C GLY A 61 -1.80 -23.76 14.05
N ARG A 62 -1.52 -23.89 15.35
CA ARG A 62 -2.14 -23.07 16.41
C ARG A 62 -1.49 -21.67 16.44
N ALA A 63 -2.06 -20.70 15.72
CA ALA A 63 -1.67 -19.30 15.86
C ALA A 63 -1.96 -18.80 17.30
N PRO A 64 -1.09 -17.97 17.87
CA PRO A 64 -1.39 -17.34 19.15
C PRO A 64 -2.60 -16.41 19.02
N ARG A 65 -3.26 -16.13 20.15
CA ARG A 65 -4.32 -15.11 20.20
C ARG A 65 -3.81 -13.77 19.65
N LEU A 66 -4.71 -12.99 19.03
CA LEU A 66 -4.40 -11.63 18.60
C LEU A 66 -3.96 -10.75 19.79
N PRO A 67 -3.06 -9.77 19.56
CA PRO A 67 -2.64 -8.84 20.60
C PRO A 67 -3.80 -8.07 21.24
N MET A 68 -3.62 -7.62 22.47
CA MET A 68 -4.57 -6.70 23.10
C MET A 68 -4.35 -5.24 22.69
N ASP A 69 -5.19 -4.34 23.18
CA ASP A 69 -5.02 -2.90 23.08
C ASP A 69 -3.63 -2.44 23.54
N GLU A 70 -3.04 -1.52 22.78
CA GLU A 70 -1.70 -1.00 23.01
C GLU A 70 -1.59 -0.19 24.30
N VAL A 71 -2.63 0.56 24.65
CA VAL A 71 -2.68 1.38 25.86
C VAL A 71 -2.89 0.48 27.07
N ASP A 72 -3.80 -0.48 26.98
CA ASP A 72 -4.03 -1.46 28.05
C ASP A 72 -2.76 -2.26 28.34
N PHE A 73 -2.04 -2.70 27.30
CA PHE A 73 -0.76 -3.38 27.45
C PHE A 73 0.31 -2.48 28.09
N SER A 74 0.39 -1.21 27.67
CA SER A 74 1.37 -0.26 28.21
C SER A 74 1.15 0.05 29.69
N ASN A 75 -0.10 -0.06 30.15
CA ASN A 75 -0.49 0.16 31.54
C ASN A 75 -0.36 -1.10 32.42
N MET A 76 0.01 -2.25 31.85
CA MET A 76 0.24 -3.47 32.64
C MET A 76 1.40 -3.29 33.62
N SER A 77 1.15 -3.54 34.91
CA SER A 77 2.18 -3.57 35.94
C SER A 77 2.52 -5.02 36.34
N SER A 78 3.76 -5.25 36.78
CA SER A 78 4.18 -6.56 37.32
C SER A 78 3.61 -6.87 38.70
N ILE A 79 2.98 -5.89 39.35
CA ILE A 79 2.48 -5.95 40.74
C ILE A 79 0.99 -6.32 40.76
N ASN A 80 0.21 -5.85 39.77
CA ASN A 80 -1.20 -6.19 39.67
C ASN A 80 -1.34 -7.46 38.82
N GLY A 81 -1.80 -8.54 39.44
CA GLY A 81 -2.15 -9.77 38.74
C GLY A 81 -3.11 -9.46 37.59
N VAL A 82 -2.87 -10.08 36.43
CA VAL A 82 -3.59 -9.82 35.16
C VAL A 82 -5.05 -10.31 35.15
N GLU A 83 -5.58 -10.73 36.30
CA GLU A 83 -6.95 -11.20 36.40
C GLU A 83 -8.01 -10.10 36.21
N GLU A 84 -7.65 -8.81 36.21
CA GLU A 84 -8.60 -7.68 36.08
C GLU A 84 -8.69 -7.00 34.69
N LEU A 85 -7.73 -7.18 33.77
CA LEU A 85 -7.80 -6.56 32.44
C LEU A 85 -8.51 -7.49 31.45
N GLN A 86 -9.79 -7.21 31.17
CA GLN A 86 -10.54 -7.91 30.12
C GLN A 86 -9.86 -7.68 28.76
N TRP A 87 -9.38 -8.75 28.13
CA TRP A 87 -8.72 -8.66 26.82
C TRP A 87 -9.65 -8.02 25.79
N GLN A 88 -9.15 -6.98 25.10
CA GLN A 88 -9.79 -6.34 23.96
C GLN A 88 -8.78 -6.17 22.81
N PRO A 89 -9.19 -6.35 21.54
CA PRO A 89 -8.28 -6.22 20.40
C PRO A 89 -7.92 -4.75 20.11
N GLY A 90 -6.62 -4.47 20.08
CA GLY A 90 -6.05 -3.16 19.73
C GLY A 90 -5.92 -2.88 18.23
N LEU A 91 -5.26 -1.77 17.91
CA LEU A 91 -4.93 -1.37 16.53
C LEU A 91 -4.09 -2.42 15.80
N TRP A 92 -3.12 -3.04 16.49
CA TRP A 92 -2.29 -4.10 15.93
C TRP A 92 -3.11 -5.31 15.50
N SER A 93 -4.11 -5.68 16.30
CA SER A 93 -5.02 -6.77 15.96
C SER A 93 -5.82 -6.47 14.70
N ARG A 94 -6.26 -5.21 14.54
CA ARG A 94 -6.92 -4.77 13.31
C ARG A 94 -5.98 -4.77 12.10
N MET A 95 -4.73 -4.34 12.26
CA MET A 95 -3.73 -4.43 11.19
C MET A 95 -3.46 -5.87 10.76
N ILE A 96 -3.39 -6.80 11.72
CA ILE A 96 -3.19 -8.23 11.45
C ILE A 96 -4.34 -8.77 10.61
N THR A 97 -5.59 -8.48 10.99
CA THR A 97 -6.77 -8.88 10.21
C THR A 97 -6.74 -8.29 8.81
N LEU A 98 -6.43 -7.00 8.68
CA LEU A 98 -6.35 -6.32 7.38
C LEU A 98 -5.27 -6.92 6.47
N VAL A 99 -4.10 -7.30 7.02
CA VAL A 99 -3.02 -7.93 6.25
C VAL A 99 -3.39 -9.34 5.76
N GLN A 100 -4.32 -10.02 6.43
CA GLN A 100 -4.84 -11.30 5.92
C GLN A 100 -5.63 -11.09 4.62
N ILE A 101 -6.38 -9.99 4.49
CA ILE A 101 -7.06 -9.62 3.23
C ILE A 101 -6.01 -9.27 2.16
N PHE A 102 -4.99 -8.49 2.52
CA PHE A 102 -3.89 -8.13 1.62
C PHE A 102 -3.20 -9.35 1.00
N ARG A 103 -3.02 -10.43 1.77
CA ARG A 103 -2.47 -11.69 1.24
C ARG A 103 -3.26 -12.18 0.03
N HIS A 104 -4.59 -12.17 0.11
CA HIS A 104 -5.45 -12.64 -0.98
C HIS A 104 -5.44 -11.69 -2.18
N ILE A 105 -5.38 -10.38 -1.93
CA ILE A 105 -5.19 -9.36 -2.98
C ILE A 105 -3.85 -9.57 -3.70
N GLN A 106 -2.79 -9.88 -2.95
CA GLN A 106 -1.47 -10.16 -3.49
C GLN A 106 -1.46 -11.45 -4.32
N ASP A 107 -2.14 -12.49 -3.85
CA ASP A 107 -2.23 -13.77 -4.55
C ASP A 107 -3.01 -13.60 -5.87
N LEU A 108 -4.14 -12.86 -5.86
CA LEU A 108 -4.87 -12.50 -7.08
C LEU A 108 -3.98 -11.72 -8.07
N ASN A 109 -3.32 -10.65 -7.61
CA ASN A 109 -2.44 -9.85 -8.46
C ASN A 109 -1.29 -10.68 -9.07
N ARG A 110 -0.78 -11.67 -8.34
CA ARG A 110 0.23 -12.60 -8.87
C ARG A 110 -0.35 -13.52 -9.94
N THR A 111 -1.55 -14.08 -9.71
CA THR A 111 -2.23 -14.92 -10.70
C THR A 111 -2.49 -14.17 -12.01
N LEU A 112 -2.88 -12.89 -11.95
CA LEU A 112 -3.07 -12.04 -13.13
C LEU A 112 -1.81 -11.90 -13.99
N VAL A 113 -0.63 -11.96 -13.37
CA VAL A 113 0.67 -11.86 -14.03
C VAL A 113 1.14 -13.18 -14.62
N GLU A 114 0.91 -14.27 -13.90
CA GLU A 114 1.39 -15.60 -14.27
C GLU A 114 0.51 -16.27 -15.33
N SER A 115 -0.77 -15.84 -15.41
CA SER A 115 -1.73 -16.40 -16.35
C SER A 115 -1.49 -15.88 -17.77
N THR A 116 -1.39 -16.79 -18.74
CA THR A 116 -1.31 -16.47 -20.17
C THR A 116 -2.64 -16.00 -20.74
N ARG A 117 -3.76 -16.38 -20.11
CA ARG A 117 -5.11 -15.93 -20.43
C ARG A 117 -5.84 -15.61 -19.14
N TRP A 118 -6.49 -14.46 -19.10
CA TRP A 118 -7.27 -14.04 -17.95
C TRP A 118 -8.65 -14.70 -18.01
N ASN A 119 -9.02 -15.35 -16.90
CA ASN A 119 -10.39 -15.77 -16.67
C ASN A 119 -11.13 -14.60 -16.02
N GLU A 120 -11.79 -13.76 -16.83
CA GLU A 120 -12.47 -12.56 -16.33
C GLU A 120 -13.56 -12.88 -15.31
N GLU A 121 -14.29 -13.98 -15.46
CA GLU A 121 -15.32 -14.42 -14.48
C GLU A 121 -14.70 -14.73 -13.11
N TYR A 122 -13.57 -15.46 -13.10
CA TYR A 122 -12.82 -15.71 -11.87
C TYR A 122 -12.30 -14.41 -11.24
N ILE A 123 -11.77 -13.50 -12.06
CA ILE A 123 -11.21 -12.24 -11.57
C ILE A 123 -12.32 -11.36 -10.99
N GLU A 124 -13.45 -11.21 -11.67
CA GLU A 124 -14.60 -10.46 -11.17
C GLU A 124 -15.12 -11.03 -9.86
N SER A 125 -15.27 -12.35 -9.76
CA SER A 125 -15.71 -13.04 -8.54
C SER A 125 -14.71 -12.83 -7.38
N ALA A 126 -13.41 -12.96 -7.66
CA ALA A 126 -12.36 -12.72 -6.67
C ALA A 126 -12.34 -11.26 -6.19
N VAL A 127 -12.45 -10.30 -7.12
CA VAL A 127 -12.51 -8.87 -6.79
C VAL A 127 -13.75 -8.53 -5.98
N LEU A 128 -14.92 -9.08 -6.34
CA LEU A 128 -16.15 -8.88 -5.59
C LEU A 128 -16.03 -9.41 -4.16
N SER A 129 -15.49 -10.61 -3.98
CA SER A 129 -15.26 -11.21 -2.66
C SER A 129 -14.28 -10.41 -1.81
N LEU A 130 -13.18 -9.93 -2.40
CA LEU A 130 -12.17 -9.12 -1.69
C LEU A 130 -12.67 -7.71 -1.39
N SER A 131 -13.45 -7.12 -2.29
CA SER A 131 -14.15 -5.86 -2.07
C SER A 131 -15.06 -5.97 -0.85
N LYS A 132 -15.86 -7.05 -0.78
CA LYS A 132 -16.72 -7.30 0.38
C LYS A 132 -15.92 -7.46 1.66
N GLN A 133 -14.82 -8.22 1.65
CA GLN A 133 -13.97 -8.38 2.84
C GLN A 133 -13.36 -7.04 3.33
N LEU A 134 -12.98 -6.15 2.42
CA LEU A 134 -12.51 -4.81 2.79
C LEU A 134 -13.62 -3.96 3.41
N THR A 135 -14.82 -3.96 2.82
CA THR A 135 -15.97 -3.25 3.36
C THR A 135 -16.38 -3.79 4.73
N ASP A 136 -16.50 -5.12 4.86
CA ASP A 136 -16.83 -5.78 6.13
C ASP A 136 -15.78 -5.45 7.20
N PHE A 137 -14.49 -5.40 6.84
CA PHE A 137 -13.42 -5.00 7.76
C PHE A 137 -13.61 -3.58 8.31
N GLU A 138 -13.99 -2.62 7.46
CA GLU A 138 -14.24 -1.22 7.86
C GLU A 138 -15.51 -1.11 8.71
N ASP A 139 -16.59 -1.81 8.32
CA ASP A 139 -17.88 -1.83 9.04
C ASP A 139 -17.78 -2.47 10.43
N GLU A 140 -16.86 -3.42 10.62
CA GLU A 140 -16.60 -4.09 11.90
C GLU A 140 -15.64 -3.29 12.82
N LEU A 141 -15.14 -2.14 12.39
CA LEU A 141 -14.33 -1.29 13.25
C LEU A 141 -15.18 -0.72 14.40
N PRO A 142 -14.67 -0.75 15.65
CA PRO A 142 -15.28 -0.01 16.75
C PRO A 142 -15.46 1.48 16.36
N PRO A 143 -16.51 2.16 16.86
CA PRO A 143 -16.77 3.56 16.51
C PRO A 143 -15.59 4.50 16.76
N THR A 144 -14.76 4.21 17.77
CA THR A 144 -13.54 4.98 18.12
C THR A 144 -12.35 4.72 17.19
N LEU A 145 -12.44 3.71 16.32
CA LEU A 145 -11.41 3.32 15.36
C LEU A 145 -11.78 3.64 13.90
N VAL A 146 -12.98 4.14 13.64
CA VAL A 146 -13.37 4.70 12.34
C VAL A 146 -12.57 5.97 12.08
N PHE A 147 -12.10 6.20 10.84
CA PHE A 147 -11.33 7.40 10.55
C PHE A 147 -12.19 8.65 10.57
N THR A 148 -12.01 9.50 11.58
CA THR A 148 -12.53 10.87 11.65
C THR A 148 -11.48 11.77 12.32
N SER A 149 -11.64 13.09 12.19
CA SER A 149 -10.77 14.06 12.86
C SER A 149 -10.84 13.93 14.38
N GLU A 150 -12.02 13.67 14.93
CA GLU A 150 -12.27 13.48 16.36
C GLU A 150 -11.58 12.22 16.87
N ASN A 151 -11.74 11.10 16.14
CA ASN A 151 -11.08 9.85 16.49
C ASN A 151 -9.55 9.94 16.33
N LEU A 152 -9.04 10.67 15.34
CA LEU A 152 -7.61 10.93 15.21
C LEU A 152 -7.07 11.68 16.43
N ALA A 153 -7.75 12.75 16.87
CA ALA A 153 -7.38 13.48 18.08
C ALA A 153 -7.41 12.58 19.31
N LEU A 154 -8.47 11.78 19.48
CA LEU A 154 -8.59 10.79 20.56
C LEU A 154 -7.41 9.80 20.56
N GLN A 155 -7.05 9.23 19.41
CA GLN A 155 -5.94 8.28 19.34
C GLN A 155 -4.57 8.95 19.54
N ILE A 156 -4.41 10.22 19.17
CA ILE A 156 -3.22 11.02 19.50
C ILE A 156 -3.08 11.20 21.02
N GLU A 157 -4.16 11.56 21.71
CA GLU A 157 -4.18 11.71 23.16
C GLU A 157 -3.85 10.38 23.87
N ARG A 158 -4.31 9.26 23.31
CA ARG A 158 -3.98 7.91 23.77
C ARG A 158 -2.55 7.48 23.44
N GLY A 159 -1.78 8.28 22.70
CA GLY A 159 -0.39 7.97 22.32
C GLY A 159 -0.25 6.96 21.18
N VAL A 160 -1.33 6.65 20.45
CA VAL A 160 -1.37 5.64 19.38
C VAL A 160 -1.77 6.21 18.02
N GLY A 161 -1.72 7.54 17.86
CA GLY A 161 -2.09 8.25 16.63
C GLY A 161 -1.37 7.74 15.38
N GLY A 162 -0.06 7.49 15.45
CA GLY A 162 0.70 6.93 14.32
C GLY A 162 0.23 5.54 13.88
N ALA A 163 -0.11 4.66 14.83
CA ALA A 163 -0.67 3.34 14.54
C ALA A 163 -2.08 3.46 13.93
N PHE A 164 -2.89 4.39 14.42
CA PHE A 164 -4.21 4.67 13.86
C PHE A 164 -4.12 5.13 12.40
N VAL A 165 -3.24 6.08 12.09
CA VAL A 165 -3.00 6.53 10.70
C VAL A 165 -2.48 5.38 9.83
N ALA A 166 -1.53 4.59 10.33
CA ALA A 166 -0.97 3.46 9.57
C ALA A 166 -2.03 2.41 9.20
N LEU A 167 -3.04 2.18 10.06
CA LEU A 167 -4.13 1.24 9.79
C LEU A 167 -4.92 1.69 8.56
N HIS A 168 -5.35 2.95 8.56
CA HIS A 168 -6.17 3.53 7.50
C HIS A 168 -5.38 3.74 6.20
N LEU A 169 -4.09 4.10 6.28
CA LEU A 169 -3.21 4.13 5.11
C LEU A 169 -3.08 2.75 4.47
N GLY A 170 -2.95 1.70 5.29
CA GLY A 170 -2.94 0.30 4.83
C GLY A 170 -4.23 -0.08 4.13
N TYR A 171 -5.39 0.29 4.69
CA TYR A 171 -6.70 0.00 4.12
C TYR A 171 -6.88 0.58 2.72
N HIS A 172 -6.66 1.89 2.57
CA HIS A 172 -6.74 2.55 1.26
C HIS A 172 -5.70 2.03 0.28
N HIS A 173 -4.49 1.71 0.73
CA HIS A 173 -3.47 1.12 -0.13
C HIS A 173 -3.88 -0.25 -0.67
N TYR A 174 -4.41 -1.14 0.17
CA TYR A 174 -4.85 -2.47 -0.24
C TYR A 174 -6.03 -2.42 -1.20
N ALA A 175 -7.01 -1.56 -0.94
CA ALA A 175 -8.11 -1.31 -1.87
C ALA A 175 -7.60 -0.76 -3.22
N THR A 176 -6.64 0.17 -3.19
CA THR A 176 -6.01 0.70 -4.41
C THR A 176 -5.38 -0.43 -5.24
N LEU A 177 -4.64 -1.35 -4.61
CA LEU A 177 -4.03 -2.51 -5.27
C LEU A 177 -5.06 -3.48 -5.85
N LEU A 178 -6.21 -3.66 -5.20
CA LEU A 178 -7.28 -4.53 -5.67
C LEU A 178 -7.90 -4.00 -6.97
N TYR A 179 -8.14 -2.69 -7.02
CA TYR A 179 -8.86 -2.06 -8.13
C TYR A 179 -7.96 -1.51 -9.24
N TYR A 180 -6.64 -1.45 -9.03
CA TYR A 180 -5.70 -0.80 -9.96
C TYR A 180 -5.83 -1.28 -11.40
N GLN A 181 -6.02 -2.58 -11.60
CA GLN A 181 -6.19 -3.20 -12.92
C GLN A 181 -7.38 -2.66 -13.73
N TYR A 182 -8.37 -2.04 -13.08
CA TYR A 182 -9.52 -1.45 -13.76
C TYR A 182 -9.27 -0.01 -14.27
N LEU A 183 -8.10 0.56 -14.00
CA LEU A 183 -7.65 1.79 -14.65
C LEU A 183 -7.29 1.58 -16.14
N ASP A 184 -6.98 0.35 -16.54
CA ASP A 184 -6.71 0.00 -17.94
C ASP A 184 -7.99 0.11 -18.80
N GLN A 185 -8.07 1.17 -19.59
CA GLN A 185 -9.20 1.46 -20.49
C GLN A 185 -9.39 0.44 -21.62
N TYR A 186 -8.38 -0.39 -21.91
CA TYR A 186 -8.43 -1.41 -22.97
C TYR A 186 -8.73 -2.81 -22.41
N ARG A 187 -9.02 -2.92 -21.12
CA ARG A 187 -9.52 -4.16 -20.53
C ARG A 187 -10.89 -4.52 -21.13
N PRO A 188 -11.20 -5.82 -21.34
CA PRO A 188 -12.55 -6.24 -21.66
C PRO A 188 -13.58 -5.60 -20.70
N PRO A 189 -14.75 -5.16 -21.19
CA PRO A 189 -15.78 -4.60 -20.34
C PRO A 189 -16.18 -5.58 -19.24
N ALA A 190 -15.91 -5.20 -18.00
CA ALA A 190 -16.35 -5.88 -16.79
C ALA A 190 -17.65 -5.24 -16.29
N GLN A 191 -18.57 -6.01 -15.72
CA GLN A 191 -19.88 -5.49 -15.26
C GLN A 191 -19.71 -4.30 -14.32
N ASN A 192 -18.78 -4.42 -13.37
CA ASN A 192 -18.46 -3.41 -12.36
C ASN A 192 -17.18 -2.61 -12.66
N GLY A 193 -16.58 -2.78 -13.85
CA GLY A 193 -15.24 -2.26 -14.15
C GLY A 193 -15.12 -0.74 -13.98
N ARG A 194 -16.12 0.03 -14.44
CA ARG A 194 -16.15 1.49 -14.26
C ARG A 194 -16.23 1.90 -12.80
N MET A 195 -17.03 1.20 -12.00
CA MET A 195 -17.17 1.46 -10.57
C MET A 195 -15.86 1.15 -9.83
N TYR A 196 -15.21 0.03 -10.15
CA TYR A 196 -13.90 -0.32 -9.59
C TYR A 196 -12.81 0.69 -9.94
N ALA A 197 -12.79 1.21 -11.18
CA ALA A 197 -11.87 2.27 -11.56
C ALA A 197 -12.09 3.55 -10.72
N GLN A 198 -13.35 3.92 -10.47
CA GLN A 198 -13.70 5.04 -9.59
C GLN A 198 -13.26 4.78 -8.14
N TRP A 199 -13.48 3.58 -7.61
CA TRP A 199 -13.02 3.21 -6.28
C TRP A 199 -11.50 3.24 -6.16
N CYS A 200 -10.76 2.81 -7.20
CA CYS A 200 -9.30 2.95 -7.21
C CYS A 200 -8.86 4.41 -7.04
N LYS A 201 -9.46 5.33 -7.81
CA LYS A 201 -9.21 6.78 -7.69
C LYS A 201 -9.61 7.33 -6.32
N TYR A 202 -10.74 6.87 -5.78
CA TYR A 202 -11.22 7.25 -4.46
C TYR A 202 -10.23 6.85 -3.36
N HIS A 203 -9.83 5.58 -3.29
CA HIS A 203 -8.90 5.13 -2.24
C HIS A 203 -7.52 5.78 -2.38
N ALA A 204 -7.00 5.97 -3.60
CA ALA A 204 -5.77 6.72 -3.80
C ALA A 204 -5.88 8.17 -3.31
N THR A 205 -7.03 8.81 -3.54
CA THR A 205 -7.32 10.17 -3.06
C THR A 205 -7.39 10.22 -1.53
N ALA A 206 -8.19 9.35 -0.92
CA ALA A 206 -8.37 9.28 0.53
C ALA A 206 -7.04 8.99 1.24
N PHE A 207 -6.19 8.14 0.65
CA PHE A 207 -4.81 7.93 1.13
C PHE A 207 -4.01 9.24 1.18
N CYS A 208 -4.07 10.06 0.13
CA CYS A 208 -3.32 11.33 0.06
C CYS A 208 -3.82 12.33 1.11
N GLU A 209 -5.14 12.45 1.26
CA GLU A 209 -5.78 13.35 2.21
C GLU A 209 -5.48 12.93 3.66
N LEU A 210 -5.52 11.62 3.93
CA LEU A 210 -5.12 11.04 5.20
C LEU A 210 -3.64 11.32 5.51
N LEU A 211 -2.75 11.05 4.55
CA LEU A 211 -1.32 11.29 4.70
C LEU A 211 -1.04 12.78 4.98
N GLN A 212 -1.72 13.69 4.27
CA GLN A 212 -1.61 15.12 4.50
C GLN A 212 -2.11 15.52 5.89
N SER A 213 -3.26 15.01 6.31
CA SER A 213 -3.85 15.29 7.63
C SER A 213 -2.94 14.81 8.76
N SER A 214 -2.26 13.67 8.56
CA SER A 214 -1.31 13.13 9.55
C SER A 214 -0.12 14.04 9.84
N LYS A 215 0.29 14.89 8.88
CA LYS A 215 1.42 15.83 9.05
C LYS A 215 1.11 16.99 10.01
N ILE A 216 -0.18 17.28 10.24
CA ILE A 216 -0.60 18.36 11.13
C ILE A 216 -0.20 18.06 12.58
N TYR A 217 -0.16 16.77 12.95
CA TYR A 217 0.13 16.31 14.30
C TYR A 217 1.36 15.42 14.33
N ARG A 218 2.42 15.85 15.03
CA ARG A 218 3.69 15.12 15.12
C ARG A 218 3.54 13.68 15.62
N GLN A 219 2.58 13.44 16.52
CA GLN A 219 2.28 12.13 17.11
C GLN A 219 1.52 11.19 16.16
N ALA A 220 1.03 11.69 15.03
CA ALA A 220 0.35 10.93 13.98
C ALA A 220 1.14 10.86 12.67
N GLU A 221 2.31 11.50 12.59
CA GLU A 221 3.10 11.58 11.36
C GLU A 221 3.52 10.17 10.89
N ALA A 222 3.12 9.81 9.67
CA ALA A 222 3.32 8.47 9.12
C ALA A 222 4.74 8.28 8.54
N LEU A 223 5.76 8.32 9.40
CA LEU A 223 7.18 8.26 9.01
C LEU A 223 7.74 6.83 8.88
N TYR A 224 6.95 5.87 8.40
CA TYR A 224 7.39 4.48 8.22
C TYR A 224 7.90 4.25 6.79
N ASN A 225 8.97 3.48 6.61
CA ASN A 225 9.52 3.19 5.28
C ASN A 225 8.48 2.65 4.28
N ILE A 226 7.53 1.83 4.73
CA ILE A 226 6.50 1.26 3.86
C ILE A 226 5.51 2.31 3.34
N VAL A 227 5.29 3.40 4.09
CA VAL A 227 4.44 4.51 3.65
C VAL A 227 5.02 5.17 2.40
N GLY A 228 6.35 5.16 2.23
CA GLY A 228 7.00 5.60 1.00
C GLY A 228 6.52 4.81 -0.23
N HIS A 229 6.44 3.49 -0.12
CA HIS A 229 5.93 2.65 -1.20
C HIS A 229 4.44 2.87 -1.44
N MET A 230 3.64 2.89 -0.36
CA MET A 230 2.20 3.14 -0.47
C MET A 230 1.92 4.48 -1.17
N THR A 231 2.69 5.51 -0.82
CA THR A 231 2.61 6.86 -1.42
C THR A 231 2.97 6.83 -2.90
N VAL A 232 3.98 6.04 -3.30
CA VAL A 232 4.34 5.85 -4.72
C VAL A 232 3.21 5.18 -5.51
N VAL A 233 2.53 4.19 -4.95
CA VAL A 233 1.38 3.53 -5.59
C VAL A 233 0.18 4.47 -5.68
N SER A 234 -0.16 5.21 -4.63
CA SER A 234 -1.25 6.20 -4.70
C SER A 234 -0.93 7.32 -5.71
N SER A 235 0.34 7.74 -5.78
CA SER A 235 0.82 8.73 -6.75
C SER A 235 0.74 8.24 -8.19
N SER A 236 0.89 6.94 -8.44
CA SER A 236 0.76 6.39 -9.79
C SER A 236 -0.68 6.43 -10.31
N VAL A 237 -1.68 6.32 -9.41
CA VAL A 237 -3.09 6.55 -9.74
C VAL A 237 -3.34 8.02 -10.07
N LEU A 238 -2.76 8.96 -9.31
CA LEU A 238 -2.86 10.39 -9.61
C LEU A 238 -2.20 10.74 -10.95
N LEU A 239 -1.03 10.16 -11.24
CA LEU A 239 -0.38 10.28 -12.56
C LEU A 239 -1.27 9.72 -13.66
N HIS A 240 -1.90 8.56 -13.46
CA HIS A 240 -2.86 8.01 -14.41
C HIS A 240 -4.03 8.98 -14.64
N THR A 241 -4.60 9.58 -13.59
CA THR A 241 -5.65 10.60 -13.73
C THR A 241 -5.14 11.85 -14.46
N LEU A 242 -3.89 12.28 -14.25
CA LEU A 242 -3.31 13.42 -14.97
C LEU A 242 -3.12 13.15 -16.47
N LEU A 243 -2.79 11.91 -16.84
CA LEU A 243 -2.56 11.52 -18.22
C LEU A 243 -3.88 11.22 -18.95
N PHE A 244 -4.76 10.44 -18.33
CA PHE A 244 -5.93 9.84 -18.98
C PHE A 244 -7.28 10.32 -18.42
N GLY A 245 -7.28 11.13 -17.35
CA GLY A 245 -8.50 11.63 -16.71
C GLY A 245 -9.13 12.85 -17.41
N HIS A 246 -10.27 13.27 -16.86
CA HIS A 246 -11.03 14.44 -17.33
C HIS A 246 -10.39 15.75 -16.84
N GLU A 247 -10.60 16.84 -17.59
CA GLU A 247 -10.00 18.16 -17.31
C GLU A 247 -10.31 18.69 -15.89
N ASN A 248 -11.52 18.45 -15.39
CA ASN A 248 -11.93 18.86 -14.04
C ASN A 248 -11.21 18.09 -12.93
N GLU A 249 -10.60 16.93 -13.21
CA GLU A 249 -9.84 16.14 -12.24
C GLU A 249 -8.37 16.60 -12.14
N LEU A 250 -7.83 17.27 -13.17
CA LEU A 250 -6.38 17.45 -13.32
C LEU A 250 -5.78 18.35 -12.25
N GLN A 251 -6.38 19.50 -11.97
CA GLN A 251 -5.81 20.47 -11.02
C GLN A 251 -5.69 19.86 -9.62
N ILE A 252 -6.73 19.18 -9.16
CA ILE A 252 -6.75 18.55 -7.84
C ILE A 252 -5.78 17.36 -7.80
N ALA A 253 -5.73 16.53 -8.86
CA ALA A 253 -4.76 15.44 -8.95
C ALA A 253 -3.32 15.94 -8.89
N ARG A 254 -3.04 17.10 -9.50
CA ARG A 254 -1.74 17.77 -9.46
C ARG A 254 -1.33 18.18 -8.06
N GLN A 255 -2.20 18.88 -7.35
CA GLN A 255 -1.95 19.33 -5.97
C GLN A 255 -1.71 18.16 -5.01
N ARG A 256 -2.50 17.09 -5.16
CA ARG A 256 -2.32 15.87 -4.37
C ARG A 256 -1.00 15.18 -4.68
N LEU A 257 -0.60 15.15 -5.95
CA LEU A 257 0.68 14.58 -6.37
C LEU A 257 1.85 15.37 -5.78
N GLU A 258 1.80 16.70 -5.80
CA GLU A 258 2.79 17.57 -5.16
C GLU A 258 2.89 17.31 -3.65
N SER A 259 1.75 17.21 -2.95
CA SER A 259 1.70 16.88 -1.51
C SER A 259 2.31 15.50 -1.18
N ASN A 260 2.07 14.50 -2.05
CA ASN A 260 2.69 13.19 -1.94
C ASN A 260 4.21 13.25 -2.16
N PHE A 261 4.68 14.01 -3.15
CA PHE A 261 6.12 14.19 -3.36
C PHE A 261 6.78 14.83 -2.15
N GLN A 262 6.18 15.87 -1.55
CA GLN A 262 6.64 16.46 -0.29
C GLN A 262 6.73 15.42 0.84
N ALA A 263 5.74 14.50 0.94
CA ALA A 263 5.80 13.41 1.92
C ALA A 263 6.97 12.44 1.64
N LEU A 264 7.23 12.13 0.37
CA LEU A 264 8.36 11.28 -0.03
C LEU A 264 9.71 11.94 0.26
N VAL A 265 9.84 13.26 0.05
CA VAL A 265 11.04 14.03 0.43
C VAL A 265 11.29 13.88 1.92
N ARG A 266 10.25 14.10 2.73
CA ARG A 266 10.33 14.01 4.19
C ARG A 266 10.71 12.61 4.65
N LEU A 267 10.06 11.57 4.11
CA LEU A 267 10.35 10.17 4.43
C LEU A 267 11.79 9.78 4.09
N ARG A 268 12.35 10.33 3.02
CA ARG A 268 13.73 10.05 2.58
C ARG A 268 14.78 10.51 3.59
N GLU A 269 14.51 11.55 4.38
CA GLU A 269 15.43 12.00 5.44
C GLU A 269 15.69 10.90 6.49
N PHE A 270 14.71 10.01 6.69
CA PHE A 270 14.79 8.89 7.63
C PHE A 270 15.13 7.56 6.93
N TRP A 271 14.67 7.38 5.70
CA TRP A 271 14.72 6.10 4.99
C TRP A 271 15.35 6.26 3.60
N PRO A 272 16.66 6.00 3.44
CA PRO A 272 17.35 6.13 2.15
C PRO A 272 16.74 5.28 1.02
N SER A 273 16.08 4.17 1.35
CA SER A 273 15.35 3.32 0.39
C SER A 273 14.22 4.04 -0.34
N VAL A 274 13.71 5.14 0.20
CA VAL A 274 12.65 5.94 -0.44
C VAL A 274 13.14 6.54 -1.76
N ASN A 275 14.43 6.85 -1.91
CA ASN A 275 15.00 7.29 -3.19
C ASN A 275 14.73 6.27 -4.32
N GLN A 276 14.90 4.98 -4.01
CA GLN A 276 14.63 3.92 -4.97
C GLN A 276 13.13 3.86 -5.32
N MET A 277 12.25 4.02 -4.33
CA MET A 277 10.80 4.06 -4.56
C MET A 277 10.38 5.24 -5.44
N MET A 278 10.97 6.42 -5.20
CA MET A 278 10.76 7.60 -6.04
C MET A 278 11.24 7.36 -7.48
N ASN A 279 12.43 6.78 -7.66
CA ASN A 279 12.94 6.43 -8.99
C ASN A 279 12.00 5.46 -9.73
N ARG A 280 11.41 4.49 -9.02
CA ARG A 280 10.41 3.58 -9.63
C ARG A 280 9.19 4.34 -10.14
N LEU A 281 8.73 5.39 -9.44
CA LEU A 281 7.62 6.23 -9.89
C LEU A 281 7.99 7.03 -11.15
N ILE A 282 9.23 7.49 -11.26
CA ILE A 282 9.73 8.17 -12.46
C ILE A 282 9.78 7.20 -13.65
N THR A 283 10.33 6.00 -13.46
CA THR A 283 10.31 4.95 -14.50
C THR A 283 8.87 4.60 -14.90
N PHE A 284 7.97 4.51 -13.91
CA PHE A 284 6.53 4.32 -14.12
C PHE A 284 5.92 5.38 -15.04
N GLN A 285 6.13 6.65 -14.71
CA GLN A 285 5.64 7.77 -15.49
C GLN A 285 6.18 7.72 -16.93
N ASN A 286 7.49 7.52 -17.11
CA ASN A 286 8.10 7.46 -18.45
C ASN A 286 7.51 6.33 -19.30
N ALA A 287 7.23 5.17 -18.70
CA ALA A 287 6.55 4.07 -19.40
C ALA A 287 5.10 4.41 -19.74
N CYS A 288 4.36 5.05 -18.84
CA CYS A 288 2.98 5.49 -19.11
C CYS A 288 2.92 6.51 -20.24
N LEU A 289 3.83 7.48 -20.25
CA LEU A 289 3.94 8.48 -21.31
C LEU A 289 4.19 7.85 -22.67
N ARG A 290 5.17 6.94 -22.75
CA ARG A 290 5.47 6.22 -23.99
C ARG A 290 4.28 5.39 -24.47
N THR A 291 3.66 4.63 -23.56
CA THR A 291 2.51 3.78 -23.91
C THR A 291 1.23 4.57 -24.19
N ALA A 292 1.06 5.77 -23.62
CA ALA A 292 -0.04 6.67 -23.94
C ALA A 292 0.07 7.20 -25.38
N LEU A 293 1.28 7.64 -25.78
CA LEU A 293 1.55 8.12 -27.14
C LEU A 293 1.36 7.04 -28.20
N LEU A 294 1.62 5.78 -27.85
CA LEU A 294 1.46 4.62 -28.72
C LEU A 294 0.08 3.95 -28.61
N GLU A 295 -0.80 4.43 -27.72
CA GLU A 295 -2.09 3.80 -27.39
C GLU A 295 -1.98 2.32 -26.96
N THR A 296 -0.83 1.92 -26.41
CA THR A 296 -0.53 0.54 -25.97
C THR A 296 -0.56 0.37 -24.46
N HIS A 297 -1.08 1.36 -23.72
CA HIS A 297 -1.12 1.29 -22.26
C HIS A 297 -1.98 0.11 -21.80
N ARG A 298 -1.36 -0.86 -21.13
CA ARG A 298 -2.03 -2.05 -20.61
C ARG A 298 -1.55 -2.39 -19.22
N PHE A 299 -2.45 -2.94 -18.42
CA PHE A 299 -2.09 -3.58 -17.16
C PHE A 299 -1.38 -4.90 -17.46
N ASP A 300 -0.12 -5.03 -17.03
CA ASP A 300 0.73 -6.16 -17.37
C ASP A 300 1.64 -6.60 -16.21
N LYS A 301 2.48 -7.60 -16.48
CA LYS A 301 3.48 -8.09 -15.52
C LYS A 301 4.38 -7.00 -14.96
N TRP A 302 4.74 -6.02 -15.79
CA TRP A 302 5.61 -4.94 -15.39
C TRP A 302 4.90 -3.99 -14.41
N MET A 303 3.62 -3.69 -14.66
CA MET A 303 2.75 -2.94 -13.76
C MET A 303 2.65 -3.60 -12.38
N VAL A 304 2.42 -4.91 -12.32
CA VAL A 304 2.31 -5.62 -11.03
C VAL A 304 3.65 -5.66 -10.30
N LYS A 305 4.78 -5.80 -11.01
CA LYS A 305 6.11 -5.63 -10.40
C LYS A 305 6.27 -4.23 -9.80
N PHE A 306 5.82 -3.19 -10.50
CA PHE A 306 5.79 -1.82 -9.98
C PHE A 306 4.95 -1.72 -8.68
N LEU A 307 3.74 -2.29 -8.69
CA LEU A 307 2.79 -2.22 -7.58
C LEU A 307 3.22 -3.03 -6.35
N LEU A 308 3.88 -4.17 -6.50
CA LEU A 308 4.16 -5.08 -5.38
C LEU A 308 5.63 -5.17 -5.00
N GLN A 309 6.54 -5.25 -5.98
CA GLN A 309 7.96 -5.58 -5.74
C GLN A 309 8.81 -4.35 -5.41
N HIS A 310 8.38 -3.58 -4.41
CA HIS A 310 8.93 -2.27 -4.08
C HIS A 310 10.36 -2.28 -3.52
N ALA A 311 10.88 -3.43 -3.11
CA ALA A 311 12.26 -3.56 -2.63
C ALA A 311 13.27 -3.81 -3.76
N LEU A 312 12.79 -4.04 -4.99
CA LEU A 312 13.62 -4.25 -6.18
C LEU A 312 13.71 -2.97 -7.01
N ALA A 313 14.76 -2.86 -7.83
CA ALA A 313 14.75 -1.86 -8.90
C ALA A 313 13.63 -2.20 -9.89
N LEU A 314 13.06 -1.18 -10.53
CA LEU A 314 12.14 -1.38 -11.64
C LEU A 314 12.92 -1.11 -12.92
N ASP A 315 13.13 -2.17 -13.71
CA ASP A 315 13.75 -2.07 -15.03
C ASP A 315 12.85 -1.28 -15.98
N GLU A 316 13.41 -0.76 -17.07
CA GLU A 316 12.60 -0.17 -18.11
C GLU A 316 11.60 -1.19 -18.69
N LYS A 317 10.41 -0.70 -19.04
CA LYS A 317 9.38 -1.55 -19.67
C LYS A 317 9.85 -1.95 -21.07
N MET A 318 10.16 -3.24 -21.26
CA MET A 318 10.52 -3.82 -22.55
C MET A 318 9.29 -3.97 -23.45
N GLU A 319 9.43 -3.69 -24.74
CA GLU A 319 8.36 -3.85 -25.74
C GLU A 319 8.14 -5.33 -26.07
N SER A 320 6.89 -5.75 -26.21
CA SER A 320 6.59 -6.91 -27.04
C SER A 320 6.69 -6.47 -28.50
N ALA A 321 7.60 -7.08 -29.25
CA ALA A 321 7.83 -6.80 -30.67
C ALA A 321 6.61 -7.17 -31.53
N THR A 322 5.57 -6.34 -31.52
CA THR A 322 4.44 -6.44 -32.45
C THR A 322 3.81 -5.06 -32.65
N LEU A 323 4.49 -4.22 -33.44
CA LEU A 323 3.86 -3.09 -34.11
C LEU A 323 4.18 -3.19 -35.61
N THR A 324 3.43 -4.03 -36.32
CA THR A 324 3.27 -3.89 -37.77
C THR A 324 2.45 -2.63 -38.02
N GLY A 325 3.03 -1.69 -38.74
CA GLY A 325 2.51 -0.34 -38.91
C GLY A 325 1.15 -0.28 -39.61
N THR A 326 0.38 0.76 -39.26
CA THR A 326 -0.31 1.70 -40.16
C THR A 326 -1.26 2.54 -39.31
N GLY A 327 -1.08 3.87 -39.37
CA GLY A 327 -1.95 4.83 -38.70
C GLY A 327 -1.15 6.01 -38.19
N LEU A 328 -0.85 6.98 -39.06
CA LEU A 328 -0.06 8.17 -38.70
C LEU A 328 -0.81 9.50 -38.89
N GLU A 329 -2.12 9.51 -39.15
CA GLU A 329 -2.79 10.76 -39.57
C GLU A 329 -3.98 11.23 -38.72
N GLN A 330 -4.22 10.65 -37.53
CA GLN A 330 -5.18 11.21 -36.53
C GLN A 330 -4.50 11.79 -35.27
N PHE A 331 -3.18 12.05 -35.33
CA PHE A 331 -2.29 12.03 -34.16
C PHE A 331 -1.87 13.38 -33.53
N SER A 332 -2.28 14.57 -33.99
CA SER A 332 -1.66 15.83 -33.50
C SER A 332 -2.24 16.39 -32.19
N ALA A 333 -3.53 16.72 -32.11
CA ALA A 333 -4.07 17.49 -30.98
C ALA A 333 -4.07 16.72 -29.64
N ARG A 334 -4.39 15.42 -29.67
CA ARG A 334 -4.36 14.57 -28.47
C ARG A 334 -2.93 14.33 -27.98
N ASN A 335 -1.96 14.24 -28.90
CA ASN A 335 -0.55 14.12 -28.54
C ASN A 335 -0.02 15.43 -27.96
N GLU A 336 -0.40 16.59 -28.50
CA GLU A 336 -0.03 17.89 -27.94
C GLU A 336 -0.56 18.05 -26.50
N GLN A 337 -1.83 17.69 -26.25
CA GLN A 337 -2.41 17.71 -24.91
C GLN A 337 -1.73 16.72 -23.95
N LEU A 338 -1.41 15.50 -24.41
CA LEU A 338 -0.67 14.50 -23.64
C LEU A 338 0.77 14.94 -23.34
N VAL A 339 1.43 15.61 -24.30
CA VAL A 339 2.77 16.18 -24.14
C VAL A 339 2.75 17.33 -23.13
N GLU A 340 1.71 18.17 -23.11
CA GLU A 340 1.61 19.21 -22.09
C GLU A 340 1.31 18.63 -20.70
N ARG A 341 0.38 17.66 -20.60
CA ARG A 341 0.12 16.89 -19.36
C ARG A 341 1.38 16.15 -18.86
N SER A 342 2.21 15.67 -19.78
CA SER A 342 3.53 15.09 -19.51
C SER A 342 4.52 16.11 -18.96
N ARG A 343 4.59 17.30 -19.57
CA ARG A 343 5.48 18.38 -19.13
C ARG A 343 5.15 18.82 -17.70
N VAL A 344 3.86 18.92 -17.39
CA VAL A 344 3.31 19.21 -16.06
C VAL A 344 3.77 18.17 -15.03
N THR A 345 3.51 16.89 -15.29
CA THR A 345 3.88 15.80 -14.37
C THR A 345 5.39 15.69 -14.20
N GLY A 346 6.16 15.84 -15.29
CA GLY A 346 7.62 15.88 -15.25
C GLY A 346 8.18 17.08 -14.50
N SER A 347 7.51 18.23 -14.52
CA SER A 347 7.92 19.43 -13.77
C SER A 347 7.77 19.25 -12.27
N ILE A 348 6.73 18.57 -11.79
CA ILE A 348 6.54 18.29 -10.35
C ILE A 348 7.70 17.41 -9.87
N ILE A 349 7.97 16.35 -10.62
CA ILE A 349 9.02 15.38 -10.31
C ILE A 349 10.42 16.01 -10.36
N ARG A 350 10.71 16.81 -11.40
CA ARG A 350 12.01 17.48 -11.56
C ARG A 350 12.19 18.69 -10.66
N GLY A 351 11.15 19.47 -10.41
CA GLY A 351 11.19 20.61 -9.49
C GLY A 351 11.57 20.16 -8.09
N THR A 352 10.93 19.09 -7.61
CA THR A 352 11.33 18.44 -6.36
C THR A 352 12.77 17.91 -6.41
N ARG A 353 13.26 17.50 -7.61
CA ARG A 353 14.65 17.06 -7.84
C ARG A 353 15.71 18.15 -7.82
N ILE A 354 15.38 19.35 -8.22
CA ILE A 354 16.30 20.49 -8.12
C ILE A 354 16.40 20.96 -6.66
N ASP A 355 15.29 20.93 -5.92
CA ASP A 355 15.31 21.11 -4.46
C ASP A 355 16.10 19.97 -3.76
N PHE A 356 16.19 18.78 -4.38
CA PHE A 356 17.01 17.65 -3.89
C PHE A 356 18.51 17.84 -4.04
N GLU A 357 18.99 18.50 -5.08
CA GLU A 357 20.43 18.69 -5.34
C GLU A 357 21.00 19.93 -4.65
N THR A 358 20.14 20.86 -4.23
CA THR A 358 20.53 22.12 -3.56
C THR A 358 20.51 22.06 -2.03
N SER A 359 19.97 20.98 -1.45
CA SER A 359 19.86 20.78 0.02
C SER A 359 20.90 19.81 0.61
N ILE A 360 21.93 19.46 -0.16
CA ILE A 360 23.16 18.76 0.27
C ILE A 360 24.29 19.80 0.25
#